data_AF-A0A1I0RLD0-F1
#
_entry.id   AF-A0A1I0RLD0-F1
#
_cell.length_a   1.000
_cell.length_b   1.000
_cell.length_c   1.000
_cell.angle_alpha   90.00
_cell.angle_beta   90.00
_cell.angle_gamma   90.00
#
_symmetry.space_group_name_H-M   'P 1'
#
loop_
_entity.id
_entity.type
_entity.pdbx_description
1 polymer ?
#
loop_
_entity_poly.entity_id
_entity_poly.type
_entity_poly.pdbx_seq_one_letter_code
_entity_poly.pdbx_strand_id
1 'polypeptide(L)'
;MKTGKLVLKFSSSSMLVFIFIIITLLEIRLFDLVQIPGVLSRIWSEANWTFVFCVMVVVTIIQVLKKPSIWYKSGFIRKYFRLLMVSLIIIVAYSIVIYQKQGIIYILYSCTDFLSVVFSLYILEIMKKKGDYKVIFNILLAFATIISGLCIVQSFIYSNGGPLFLQGASGAVMRNGKLRMSLGSFQMISTVYALYKCYGISNKNKIIGTIIFMINFFALLYAGQTRMQIIAVVLGCIVVIMLYTNTPIRSLIVCIFGFSVIIYLVYSGMLSGFFGTFSDESISDNNARFGALTFYWQHFLQNPLICFGFIVNPIYFSLKYGPFGKYYYVDVGVVGLLAQTGLFTIIIYIWPVIHWGKECINILKNKVYRNKYGFLVVLLVLVIATTPTLIITNSGRSFMWPVLFATYEFFSIRLNEDRRNILNGN
;
A
#
# COMPACT_ATOMS: atom_id res chain seq x y z
N MET A 1 30.57 20.02 -41.67
CA MET A 1 29.46 19.85 -40.69
C MET A 1 29.61 18.50 -40.00
N LYS A 2 30.15 18.47 -38.77
CA LYS A 2 30.14 17.24 -37.93
C LYS A 2 28.78 17.17 -37.24
N THR A 3 27.94 16.22 -37.64
CA THR A 3 26.70 15.88 -36.95
C THR A 3 27.06 15.26 -35.59
N GLY A 4 27.17 16.10 -34.57
CA GLY A 4 27.31 15.66 -33.19
C GLY A 4 26.05 14.91 -32.76
N LYS A 5 26.08 13.58 -32.83
CA LYS A 5 25.04 12.74 -32.20
C LYS A 5 25.08 13.03 -30.69
N LEU A 6 24.06 13.74 -30.22
CA LEU A 6 23.82 14.00 -28.80
C LEU A 6 23.37 12.68 -28.16
N VAL A 7 24.33 11.83 -27.81
CA VAL A 7 24.06 10.57 -27.10
C VAL A 7 23.79 10.93 -25.64
N LEU A 8 22.51 10.96 -25.25
CA LEU A 8 22.09 11.09 -23.85
C LEU A 8 22.65 9.89 -23.05
N LYS A 9 23.81 10.08 -22.41
CA LYS A 9 24.38 9.10 -21.46
C LYS A 9 23.60 9.16 -20.15
N PHE A 10 22.56 8.34 -20.03
CA PHE A 10 21.93 8.12 -18.73
C PHE A 10 22.82 7.26 -17.83
N SER A 11 23.06 7.71 -16.60
CA SER A 11 23.69 6.85 -15.60
C SER A 11 22.80 5.63 -15.32
N SER A 12 23.41 4.47 -15.07
CA SER A 12 22.68 3.24 -14.72
C SER A 12 21.79 3.38 -13.46
N SER A 13 22.02 4.40 -12.62
CA SER A 13 21.13 4.72 -11.49
C SER A 13 19.92 5.55 -11.92
N SER A 14 20.10 6.48 -12.85
CA SER A 14 19.05 7.35 -13.36
C SER A 14 18.02 6.56 -14.18
N MET A 15 18.49 5.60 -14.98
CA MET A 15 17.59 4.73 -15.77
C MET A 15 16.66 3.89 -14.88
N LEU A 16 17.16 3.38 -13.74
CA LEU A 16 16.33 2.61 -12.81
C LEU A 16 15.26 3.49 -12.15
N VAL A 17 15.65 4.69 -11.72
CA VAL A 17 14.69 5.67 -11.17
C VAL A 17 13.64 6.04 -12.21
N PHE A 18 14.04 6.24 -13.47
CA PHE A 18 13.11 6.58 -14.56
C PHE A 18 12.07 5.47 -14.81
N ILE A 19 12.50 4.21 -14.85
CA ILE A 19 11.57 3.08 -15.00
C ILE A 19 10.64 2.97 -13.78
N PHE A 20 11.14 3.21 -12.56
CA PHE A 20 10.28 3.26 -11.37
C PHE A 20 9.22 4.38 -11.46
N ILE A 21 9.59 5.55 -11.99
CA ILE A 21 8.67 6.66 -12.25
C ILE A 21 7.59 6.24 -13.24
N ILE A 22 7.96 5.56 -14.35
CA ILE A 22 6.97 5.04 -15.32
C ILE A 22 6.02 4.05 -14.65
N ILE A 23 6.53 3.10 -13.87
CA ILE A 23 5.70 2.10 -13.18
C ILE A 23 4.76 2.77 -12.18
N THR A 24 5.23 3.79 -11.45
CA THR A 24 4.39 4.58 -10.53
C THR A 24 3.31 5.33 -11.29
N LEU A 25 3.63 5.92 -12.43
CA LEU A 25 2.67 6.60 -13.31
C LEU A 25 1.62 5.63 -13.88
N LEU A 26 2.01 4.38 -14.17
CA LEU A 26 1.08 3.34 -14.59
C LEU A 26 0.16 2.90 -13.44
N GLU A 27 0.67 2.82 -12.20
CA GLU A 27 -0.16 2.50 -11.04
C GLU A 27 -1.30 3.51 -10.86
N ILE A 28 -1.02 4.81 -10.97
CA ILE A 28 -2.04 5.86 -10.86
C ILE A 28 -2.81 6.07 -12.17
N ARG A 29 -2.72 5.15 -13.14
CA ARG A 29 -3.45 5.20 -14.42
C ARG A 29 -3.30 6.53 -15.16
N LEU A 30 -2.08 7.07 -15.21
CA LEU A 30 -1.80 8.37 -15.81
C LEU A 30 -2.64 9.51 -15.20
N PHE A 31 -2.80 9.49 -13.87
CA PHE A 31 -3.61 10.44 -13.10
C PHE A 31 -5.11 10.44 -13.45
N ASP A 32 -5.62 9.35 -14.03
CA ASP A 32 -7.01 9.25 -14.51
C ASP A 32 -7.41 10.32 -15.55
N LEU A 33 -6.43 10.98 -16.18
CA LEU A 33 -6.65 12.00 -17.22
C LEU A 33 -7.12 11.41 -18.54
N VAL A 34 -6.82 10.13 -18.78
CA VAL A 34 -7.12 9.43 -20.04
C VAL A 34 -8.01 8.24 -19.75
N GLN A 35 -9.09 8.10 -20.52
CA GLN A 35 -9.93 6.91 -20.46
C GLN A 35 -9.16 5.70 -21.01
N ILE A 36 -9.05 4.65 -20.21
CA ILE A 36 -8.38 3.41 -20.62
C ILE A 36 -9.32 2.62 -21.57
N PRO A 37 -8.90 2.29 -22.79
CA PRO A 37 -9.73 1.55 -23.76
C PRO A 37 -10.17 0.18 -23.26
N GLY A 38 -11.35 -0.29 -23.69
CA GLY A 38 -12.09 -1.40 -23.07
C GLY A 38 -11.36 -2.75 -22.89
N VAL A 39 -10.42 -3.13 -23.75
CA VAL A 39 -9.62 -4.36 -23.54
C VAL A 39 -8.53 -4.12 -22.50
N LEU A 40 -7.89 -2.96 -22.56
CA LEU A 40 -6.83 -2.57 -21.65
C LEU A 40 -7.37 -2.35 -20.22
N SER A 41 -8.60 -1.84 -20.08
CA SER A 41 -9.24 -1.64 -18.77
C SER A 41 -9.52 -2.96 -18.04
N ARG A 42 -9.64 -4.09 -18.75
CA ARG A 42 -9.80 -5.41 -18.11
C ARG A 42 -8.54 -5.88 -17.37
N ILE A 43 -7.36 -5.46 -17.82
CA ILE A 43 -6.06 -5.86 -17.27
C ILE A 43 -5.32 -4.70 -16.57
N TRP A 44 -5.85 -3.49 -16.69
CA TRP A 44 -5.36 -2.25 -16.09
C TRP A 44 -6.55 -1.42 -15.59
N SER A 45 -7.09 -1.81 -14.43
CA SER A 45 -8.17 -1.11 -13.70
C SER A 45 -7.88 -1.08 -12.20
N GLU A 46 -8.70 -0.34 -11.43
CA GLU A 46 -8.56 -0.27 -9.95
C GLU A 46 -8.56 -1.66 -9.30
N ALA A 47 -9.31 -2.60 -9.87
CA ALA A 47 -9.49 -3.94 -9.35
C ALA A 47 -8.54 -4.97 -9.99
N ASN A 48 -7.90 -4.65 -11.13
CA ASN A 48 -7.01 -5.57 -11.83
C ASN A 48 -5.73 -4.90 -12.30
N TRP A 49 -4.63 -5.23 -11.63
CA TRP A 49 -3.32 -4.63 -11.84
C TRP A 49 -2.38 -5.53 -12.65
N THR A 50 -2.92 -6.54 -13.32
CA THR A 50 -2.15 -7.54 -14.06
C THR A 50 -1.15 -6.91 -15.03
N PHE A 51 -1.53 -5.85 -15.75
CA PHE A 51 -0.62 -5.16 -16.68
C PHE A 51 0.59 -4.55 -15.97
N VAL A 52 0.35 -3.76 -14.92
CA VAL A 52 1.41 -3.10 -14.12
C VAL A 52 2.32 -4.16 -13.49
N PHE A 53 1.72 -5.23 -12.98
CA PHE A 53 2.43 -6.38 -12.43
C PHE A 53 3.35 -7.06 -13.46
N CYS A 54 2.86 -7.37 -14.66
CA CYS A 54 3.68 -7.98 -15.72
C CYS A 54 4.91 -7.13 -16.03
N VAL A 55 4.73 -5.80 -16.11
CA VAL A 55 5.86 -4.86 -16.29
C VAL A 55 6.84 -4.95 -15.12
N MET A 56 6.37 -4.95 -13.87
CA MET A 56 7.21 -5.08 -12.67
C MET A 56 8.03 -6.39 -12.66
N VAL A 57 7.42 -7.51 -13.03
CA VAL A 57 8.10 -8.81 -13.08
C VAL A 57 9.17 -8.83 -14.17
N VAL A 58 8.83 -8.43 -15.40
CA VAL A 58 9.78 -8.42 -16.53
C VAL A 58 10.98 -7.54 -16.21
N VAL A 59 10.74 -6.34 -15.68
CA VAL A 59 11.80 -5.41 -15.27
C VAL A 59 12.68 -6.03 -14.18
N THR A 60 12.09 -6.73 -13.21
CA THR A 60 12.85 -7.40 -12.15
C THR A 60 13.69 -8.55 -12.68
N ILE A 61 13.14 -9.40 -13.54
CA ILE A 61 13.87 -10.54 -14.14
C ILE A 61 15.07 -10.03 -14.93
N ILE A 62 14.89 -9.04 -15.81
CA ILE A 62 15.98 -8.42 -16.58
C ILE A 62 17.09 -7.91 -15.64
N GLN A 63 16.71 -7.32 -14.51
CA GLN A 63 17.69 -6.82 -13.55
C GLN A 63 18.43 -7.93 -12.82
N VAL A 64 17.71 -8.96 -12.33
CA VAL A 64 18.32 -10.09 -11.60
C VAL A 64 19.30 -10.84 -12.50
N LEU A 65 18.95 -11.04 -13.78
CA LEU A 65 19.85 -11.64 -14.76
C LEU A 65 21.14 -10.82 -14.96
N LYS A 66 21.04 -9.48 -14.97
CA LYS A 66 22.20 -8.59 -15.08
C LYS A 66 23.04 -8.51 -13.80
N LYS A 67 22.42 -8.67 -12.63
CA LYS A 67 23.05 -8.48 -11.32
C LYS A 67 22.53 -9.47 -10.27
N PRO A 68 22.97 -10.73 -10.30
CA PRO A 68 22.46 -11.74 -9.39
C PRO A 68 22.90 -11.51 -7.93
N SER A 69 23.95 -10.70 -7.69
CA SER A 69 24.50 -10.43 -6.35
C SER A 69 23.52 -9.77 -5.38
N ILE A 70 22.50 -9.05 -5.87
CA ILE A 70 21.47 -8.42 -5.03
C ILE A 70 20.59 -9.49 -4.38
N TRP A 71 20.19 -10.49 -5.16
CA TRP A 71 19.41 -11.65 -4.71
C TRP A 71 20.16 -12.46 -3.65
N TYR A 72 21.47 -12.65 -3.82
CA TYR A 72 22.27 -13.42 -2.87
C TYR A 72 22.48 -12.69 -1.53
N LYS A 73 22.52 -11.36 -1.55
CA LYS A 73 22.70 -10.55 -0.33
C LYS A 73 21.41 -10.38 0.48
N SER A 74 20.22 -10.63 -0.09
CA SER A 74 18.94 -10.46 0.59
C SER A 74 18.42 -11.76 1.23
N GLY A 75 18.89 -12.05 2.44
CA GLY A 75 18.61 -13.31 3.13
C GLY A 75 17.13 -13.54 3.40
N PHE A 76 16.42 -12.52 3.90
CA PHE A 76 15.01 -12.63 4.25
C PHE A 76 14.13 -12.67 3.00
N ILE A 77 14.28 -11.72 2.06
CA ILE A 77 13.49 -11.69 0.81
C ILE A 77 13.58 -13.03 0.06
N ARG A 78 14.76 -13.63 -0.05
CA ARG A 78 14.93 -14.92 -0.75
C ARG A 78 14.22 -16.08 -0.04
N LYS A 79 14.27 -16.13 1.30
CA LYS A 79 13.54 -17.15 2.08
C LYS A 79 12.03 -16.93 1.95
N TYR A 80 11.59 -15.68 2.05
CA TYR A 80 10.20 -15.29 1.85
C TYR A 80 9.67 -15.67 0.48
N PHE A 81 10.38 -15.32 -0.58
CA PHE A 81 9.95 -15.62 -1.94
C PHE A 81 9.80 -17.12 -2.20
N ARG A 82 10.74 -17.94 -1.73
CA ARG A 82 10.63 -19.42 -1.86
C ARG A 82 9.38 -19.95 -1.18
N LEU A 83 9.12 -19.52 0.07
CA LEU A 83 7.94 -19.96 0.82
C LEU A 83 6.64 -19.42 0.22
N LEU A 84 6.65 -18.19 -0.28
CA LEU A 84 5.51 -17.60 -0.99
C LEU A 84 5.19 -18.39 -2.25
N MET A 85 6.18 -18.72 -3.08
CA MET A 85 5.96 -19.49 -4.31
C MET A 85 5.37 -20.87 -4.01
N VAL A 86 5.89 -21.58 -3.00
CA VAL A 86 5.32 -22.88 -2.57
C VAL A 86 3.88 -22.70 -2.10
N SER A 87 3.60 -21.67 -1.30
CA SER A 87 2.25 -21.36 -0.81
C SER A 87 1.28 -21.11 -1.96
N LEU A 88 1.66 -20.27 -2.92
CA LEU A 88 0.84 -19.94 -4.08
C LEU A 88 0.61 -21.15 -4.98
N ILE A 89 1.62 -21.99 -5.22
CA ILE A 89 1.46 -23.23 -6.00
C ILE A 89 0.41 -24.14 -5.36
N ILE A 90 0.46 -24.32 -4.03
CA ILE A 90 -0.51 -25.15 -3.30
C ILE A 90 -1.92 -24.57 -3.41
N ILE A 91 -2.09 -23.26 -3.18
CA ILE A 91 -3.40 -22.60 -3.26
C ILE A 91 -3.96 -22.68 -4.68
N VAL A 92 -3.14 -22.44 -5.71
CA VAL A 92 -3.54 -22.52 -7.12
C VAL A 92 -3.96 -23.94 -7.48
N ALA A 93 -3.16 -24.95 -7.10
CA ALA A 93 -3.47 -26.35 -7.37
C ALA A 93 -4.82 -26.74 -6.72
N TYR A 94 -5.03 -26.34 -5.46
CA TYR A 94 -6.31 -26.53 -4.78
C TYR A 94 -7.47 -25.85 -5.51
N SER A 95 -7.31 -24.58 -5.89
CA SER A 95 -8.35 -23.83 -6.61
C SER A 95 -8.71 -24.45 -7.96
N ILE A 96 -7.75 -24.99 -8.69
CA ILE A 96 -7.99 -25.69 -9.98
C ILE A 96 -8.81 -26.95 -9.74
N VAL A 97 -8.48 -27.73 -8.72
CA VAL A 97 -9.15 -29.00 -8.41
C VAL A 97 -10.59 -28.77 -7.94
N ILE A 98 -10.79 -27.82 -7.02
CA ILE A 98 -12.11 -27.57 -6.42
C ILE A 98 -13.03 -26.79 -7.37
N TYR A 99 -12.49 -25.84 -8.13
CA TYR A 99 -13.30 -24.97 -8.98
C TYR A 99 -13.10 -25.24 -10.47
N GLN A 100 -13.43 -26.46 -10.90
CA GLN A 100 -13.19 -26.95 -12.27
C GLN A 100 -13.81 -26.09 -13.38
N LYS A 101 -14.93 -25.40 -13.09
CA LYS A 101 -15.57 -24.46 -14.03
C LYS A 101 -14.84 -23.10 -14.17
N GLN A 102 -13.76 -22.87 -13.43
CA GLN A 102 -12.95 -21.65 -13.55
C GLN A 102 -11.84 -21.84 -14.58
N GLY A 103 -11.69 -20.87 -15.49
CA GLY A 103 -10.52 -20.86 -16.36
C GLY A 103 -9.24 -20.63 -15.55
N ILE A 104 -8.21 -21.45 -15.79
CA ILE A 104 -6.90 -21.38 -15.09
C ILE A 104 -6.31 -19.97 -15.11
N ILE A 105 -6.46 -19.26 -16.23
CA ILE A 105 -5.94 -17.89 -16.39
C ILE A 105 -6.50 -16.92 -15.35
N TYR A 106 -7.76 -17.09 -14.94
CA TYR A 106 -8.40 -16.24 -13.94
C TYR A 106 -7.86 -16.51 -12.54
N ILE A 107 -7.58 -17.78 -12.21
CA ILE A 107 -6.92 -18.18 -10.96
C ILE A 107 -5.53 -17.54 -10.90
N LEU A 108 -4.77 -17.57 -12.00
CA LEU A 108 -3.47 -16.93 -12.09
C LEU A 108 -3.54 -15.40 -11.93
N TYR A 109 -4.57 -14.75 -12.46
CA TYR A 109 -4.77 -13.31 -12.23
C TYR A 109 -4.94 -12.97 -10.74
N SER A 110 -5.60 -13.83 -9.96
CA SER A 110 -5.75 -13.62 -8.51
C SER A 110 -4.43 -13.76 -7.73
N CYS A 111 -3.41 -14.38 -8.32
CA CYS A 111 -2.09 -14.51 -7.70
C CYS A 111 -1.22 -13.27 -7.86
N THR A 112 -1.55 -12.41 -8.84
CA THR A 112 -0.67 -11.29 -9.26
C THR A 112 -0.39 -10.31 -8.13
N ASP A 113 -1.37 -10.04 -7.27
CA ASP A 113 -1.24 -9.15 -6.11
C ASP A 113 -0.15 -9.62 -5.14
N PHE A 114 -0.07 -10.93 -4.88
CA PHE A 114 0.93 -11.50 -3.97
C PHE A 114 2.33 -11.55 -4.60
N LEU A 115 2.40 -11.80 -5.90
CA LEU A 115 3.65 -11.86 -6.63
C LEU A 115 4.31 -10.48 -6.83
N SER A 116 3.56 -9.39 -6.64
CA SER A 116 4.07 -8.01 -6.73
C SER A 116 5.34 -7.77 -5.89
N VAL A 117 5.51 -8.54 -4.80
CA VAL A 117 6.68 -8.50 -3.92
C VAL A 117 8.01 -8.76 -4.63
N VAL A 118 8.01 -9.45 -5.78
CA VAL A 118 9.22 -9.67 -6.60
C VAL A 118 9.88 -8.34 -6.95
N PHE A 119 9.07 -7.31 -7.21
CA PHE A 119 9.54 -5.97 -7.52
C PHE A 119 10.34 -5.30 -6.39
N SER A 120 10.28 -5.83 -5.17
CA SER A 120 11.13 -5.36 -4.07
C SER A 120 12.62 -5.45 -4.39
N LEU A 121 13.07 -6.44 -5.18
CA LEU A 121 14.47 -6.56 -5.60
C LEU A 121 14.90 -5.42 -6.52
N TYR A 122 13.99 -5.00 -7.40
CA TYR A 122 14.20 -3.87 -8.29
C TYR A 122 14.38 -2.59 -7.49
N ILE A 123 13.43 -2.31 -6.59
CA ILE A 123 13.44 -1.14 -5.72
C ILE A 123 14.69 -1.15 -4.81
N LEU A 124 15.06 -2.30 -4.26
CA LEU A 124 16.23 -2.45 -3.39
C LEU A 124 17.52 -2.02 -4.11
N GLU A 125 17.70 -2.33 -5.39
CA GLU A 125 18.88 -1.87 -6.15
C GLU A 125 18.91 -0.35 -6.32
N ILE A 126 17.75 0.29 -6.54
CA ILE A 126 17.67 1.75 -6.58
C ILE A 126 18.18 2.33 -5.25
N MET A 127 17.66 1.81 -4.13
CA MET A 127 18.05 2.27 -2.79
C MET A 127 19.54 2.02 -2.51
N LYS A 128 20.09 0.88 -2.92
CA LYS A 128 21.53 0.57 -2.75
C LYS A 128 22.42 1.48 -3.60
N LYS A 129 22.07 1.71 -4.87
CA LYS A 129 22.82 2.61 -5.77
C LYS A 129 22.77 4.07 -5.32
N LYS A 130 21.64 4.51 -4.78
CA LYS A 130 21.49 5.88 -4.26
C LYS A 130 21.97 6.02 -2.81
N GLY A 131 22.17 4.92 -2.10
CA GLY A 131 22.54 4.90 -0.70
C GLY A 131 21.44 5.34 0.27
N ASP A 132 20.22 5.60 -0.22
CA ASP A 132 19.12 6.15 0.56
C ASP A 132 17.75 5.64 0.06
N TYR A 133 16.92 5.16 0.99
CA TYR A 133 15.55 4.72 0.73
C TYR A 133 14.60 5.90 0.45
N LYS A 134 14.93 7.10 0.94
CA LYS A 134 14.10 8.31 0.81
C LYS A 134 13.88 8.74 -0.64
N VAL A 135 14.75 8.33 -1.57
CA VAL A 135 14.58 8.61 -3.01
C VAL A 135 13.24 8.08 -3.52
N ILE A 136 12.87 6.85 -3.14
CA ILE A 136 11.61 6.23 -3.55
C ILE A 136 10.42 6.97 -2.96
N PHE A 137 10.45 7.24 -1.65
CA PHE A 137 9.36 7.97 -0.98
C PHE A 137 9.20 9.41 -1.46
N ASN A 138 10.28 10.08 -1.90
CA ASN A 138 10.19 11.40 -2.51
C ASN A 138 9.46 11.38 -3.85
N ILE A 139 9.67 10.33 -4.65
CA ILE A 139 8.94 10.13 -5.92
C ILE A 139 7.47 9.88 -5.61
N LEU A 140 7.16 8.92 -4.74
CA LEU A 140 5.78 8.61 -4.33
C LEU A 140 5.07 9.82 -3.73
N LEU A 141 5.78 10.66 -2.97
CA LEU A 141 5.23 11.91 -2.43
C LEU A 141 4.86 12.89 -3.52
N ALA A 142 5.72 13.08 -4.53
CA ALA A 142 5.44 13.99 -5.64
C ALA A 142 4.19 13.55 -6.41
N PHE A 143 4.10 12.26 -6.75
CA PHE A 143 2.93 11.69 -7.41
C PHE A 143 1.66 11.81 -6.57
N ALA A 144 1.75 11.53 -5.26
CA ALA A 144 0.63 11.63 -4.32
C ALA A 144 0.09 13.05 -4.23
N THR A 145 0.98 14.05 -4.21
CA THR A 145 0.58 15.45 -4.17
C THR A 145 -0.09 15.90 -5.46
N ILE A 146 0.41 15.46 -6.62
CA ILE A 146 -0.21 15.78 -7.92
C ILE A 146 -1.61 15.19 -7.99
N ILE A 147 -1.78 13.88 -7.71
CA ILE A 147 -3.10 13.24 -7.76
C ILE A 147 -4.06 13.83 -6.72
N SER A 148 -3.56 14.15 -5.51
CA SER A 148 -4.35 14.83 -4.48
C SER A 148 -4.90 16.17 -4.96
N GLY A 149 -4.06 16.99 -5.58
CA GLY A 149 -4.48 18.27 -6.15
C GLY A 149 -5.55 18.09 -7.23
N LEU A 150 -5.33 17.16 -8.16
CA LEU A 150 -6.30 16.86 -9.23
C LEU A 150 -7.64 16.38 -8.67
N CYS A 151 -7.63 15.47 -7.69
CA CYS A 151 -8.84 14.96 -7.05
C CYS A 151 -9.59 16.05 -6.27
N ILE A 152 -8.89 16.95 -5.57
CA ILE A 152 -9.53 18.09 -4.90
C ILE A 152 -10.29 18.96 -5.91
N VAL A 153 -9.62 19.33 -7.00
CA VAL A 153 -10.21 20.17 -8.07
C VAL A 153 -11.40 19.44 -8.71
N GLN A 154 -11.25 18.16 -9.04
CA GLN A 154 -12.33 17.35 -9.62
C GLN A 154 -13.54 17.23 -8.68
N SER A 155 -13.32 16.92 -7.40
CA SER A 155 -14.40 16.82 -6.42
C SER A 155 -15.11 18.16 -6.23
N PHE A 156 -14.38 19.28 -6.28
CA PHE A 156 -14.96 20.62 -6.17
C PHE A 156 -15.82 20.98 -7.40
N ILE A 157 -15.29 20.80 -8.62
CA ILE A 157 -16.01 21.09 -9.86
C ILE A 157 -17.28 20.24 -9.95
N TYR A 158 -17.18 18.94 -9.69
CA TYR A 158 -18.30 18.01 -9.81
C TYR A 158 -19.40 18.27 -8.77
N SER A 159 -19.01 18.60 -7.53
CA SER A 159 -19.99 18.92 -6.47
C SER A 159 -20.76 20.22 -6.75
N ASN A 160 -20.26 21.09 -7.63
CA ASN A 160 -20.93 22.31 -8.08
C ASN A 160 -21.59 22.16 -9.46
N GLY A 161 -21.86 20.93 -9.90
CA GLY A 161 -22.55 20.65 -11.18
C GLY A 161 -21.67 20.70 -12.43
N GLY A 162 -20.35 20.81 -12.27
CA GLY A 162 -19.39 20.78 -13.38
C GLY A 162 -19.06 19.36 -13.86
N PRO A 163 -18.36 19.22 -15.00
CA PRO A 163 -18.08 17.93 -15.62
C PRO A 163 -17.00 17.11 -14.89
N LEU A 164 -17.00 15.80 -15.16
CA LEU A 164 -15.91 14.89 -14.79
C LEU A 164 -14.80 14.95 -15.85
N PHE A 165 -13.70 15.68 -15.58
CA PHE A 165 -12.54 15.75 -16.46
C PHE A 165 -11.52 14.63 -16.19
N LEU A 166 -11.54 14.01 -15.01
CA LEU A 166 -10.81 12.77 -14.71
C LEU A 166 -11.56 11.57 -15.29
N GLN A 167 -11.46 11.39 -16.60
CA GLN A 167 -12.20 10.38 -17.37
C GLN A 167 -11.85 8.93 -16.98
N GLY A 168 -10.67 8.69 -16.42
CA GLY A 168 -10.23 7.38 -15.92
C GLY A 168 -10.89 6.96 -14.60
N ALA A 169 -11.52 7.90 -13.89
CA ALA A 169 -12.17 7.70 -12.59
C ALA A 169 -13.53 6.99 -12.70
N SER A 170 -13.57 5.89 -13.44
CA SER A 170 -14.75 5.04 -13.68
C SER A 170 -15.39 4.41 -12.43
N GLY A 171 -14.81 4.63 -11.24
CA GLY A 171 -15.35 4.25 -9.93
C GLY A 171 -15.68 5.43 -9.01
N ALA A 172 -15.78 6.65 -9.54
CA ALA A 172 -16.15 7.81 -8.73
C ALA A 172 -17.63 7.72 -8.32
N VAL A 173 -17.89 7.70 -7.02
CA VAL A 173 -19.25 7.52 -6.46
C VAL A 173 -19.62 8.76 -5.65
N MET A 174 -20.85 9.22 -5.80
CA MET A 174 -21.40 10.26 -4.94
C MET A 174 -21.64 9.70 -3.54
N ARG A 175 -21.02 10.32 -2.54
CA ARG A 175 -21.22 9.99 -1.13
C ARG A 175 -21.36 11.28 -0.32
N ASN A 176 -22.44 11.39 0.45
CA ASN A 176 -22.74 12.58 1.26
C ASN A 176 -22.71 13.89 0.43
N GLY A 177 -23.27 13.86 -0.78
CA GLY A 177 -23.31 15.03 -1.68
C GLY A 177 -21.96 15.44 -2.27
N LYS A 178 -20.91 14.63 -2.13
CA LYS A 178 -19.56 14.90 -2.65
C LYS A 178 -19.05 13.73 -3.47
N LEU A 179 -18.25 14.04 -4.50
CA LEU A 179 -17.60 13.03 -5.31
C LEU A 179 -16.47 12.36 -4.52
N ARG A 180 -16.59 11.03 -4.30
CA ARG A 180 -15.54 10.20 -3.70
C ARG A 180 -14.69 9.58 -4.79
N MET A 181 -13.37 9.68 -4.64
CA MET A 181 -12.39 9.15 -5.58
C MET A 181 -11.30 8.36 -4.87
N SER A 182 -10.72 7.37 -5.57
CA SER A 182 -9.49 6.72 -5.11
C SER A 182 -8.31 7.68 -5.25
N LEU A 183 -7.44 7.74 -4.24
CA LEU A 183 -6.26 8.61 -4.22
C LEU A 183 -4.95 7.86 -4.55
N GLY A 184 -5.05 6.61 -4.97
CA GLY A 184 -3.90 5.72 -5.23
C GLY A 184 -3.41 4.96 -4.00
N SER A 185 -2.57 3.95 -4.23
CA SER A 185 -2.15 2.98 -3.19
C SER A 185 -1.18 3.56 -2.16
N PHE A 186 -0.40 4.57 -2.54
CA PHE A 186 0.67 5.14 -1.71
C PHE A 186 0.27 6.44 -1.00
N GLN A 187 -0.94 6.96 -1.22
CA GLN A 187 -1.40 8.23 -0.67
C GLN A 187 -1.25 8.33 0.86
N MET A 188 -1.70 7.30 1.58
CA MET A 188 -1.66 7.26 3.04
C MET A 188 -0.22 7.40 3.56
N ILE A 189 0.70 6.63 2.97
CA ILE A 189 2.11 6.61 3.37
C ILE A 189 2.79 7.92 2.96
N SER A 190 2.53 8.44 1.76
CA SER A 190 3.04 9.73 1.28
C SER A 190 2.60 10.89 2.17
N THR A 191 1.34 10.89 2.63
CA THR A 191 0.82 11.92 3.54
C THR A 191 1.64 11.97 4.83
N VAL A 192 1.85 10.82 5.48
CA VAL A 192 2.65 10.76 6.72
C VAL A 192 4.13 11.04 6.45
N TYR A 193 4.65 10.63 5.29
CA TYR A 193 6.02 10.94 4.87
C TYR A 193 6.25 12.44 4.70
N ALA A 194 5.26 13.19 4.19
CA ALA A 194 5.32 14.66 4.11
C ALA A 194 5.58 15.28 5.49
N LEU A 195 4.84 14.83 6.51
CA LEU A 195 5.02 15.26 7.89
C LEU A 195 6.39 14.85 8.44
N TYR A 196 6.84 13.62 8.16
CA TYR A 196 8.18 13.15 8.51
C TYR A 196 9.28 14.04 7.93
N LYS A 197 9.13 14.56 6.70
CA LYS A 197 10.12 15.51 6.13
C LYS A 197 10.16 16.85 6.86
N CYS A 198 9.09 17.26 7.54
CA CYS A 198 9.05 18.50 8.33
C CYS A 198 9.76 18.36 9.68
N TYR A 199 9.57 17.22 10.35
CA TYR A 199 10.02 17.00 11.73
C TYR A 199 11.25 16.10 11.84
N GLY A 200 11.33 15.03 11.05
CA GLY A 200 12.36 14.01 11.13
C GLY A 200 13.58 14.24 10.23
N ILE A 201 13.54 15.23 9.34
CA ILE A 201 14.68 15.66 8.52
C ILE A 201 14.97 17.12 8.84
N SER A 202 16.24 17.45 9.11
CA SER A 202 16.73 18.82 9.24
C SER A 202 16.69 19.52 7.87
N ASN A 203 15.48 19.80 7.37
CA ASN A 203 15.27 20.45 6.09
C ASN A 203 15.09 21.96 6.28
N LYS A 204 15.72 22.77 5.42
CA LYS A 204 15.61 24.24 5.43
C LYS A 204 14.19 24.73 5.09
N ASN A 205 13.41 23.94 4.35
CA ASN A 205 12.09 24.35 3.85
C ASN A 205 10.92 23.60 4.52
N LYS A 206 10.75 23.77 5.83
CA LYS A 206 9.63 23.17 6.59
C LYS A 206 8.26 23.60 6.07
N ILE A 207 8.13 24.83 5.58
CA ILE A 207 6.87 25.39 5.05
C ILE A 207 6.35 24.58 3.87
N ILE A 208 7.21 24.25 2.90
CA ILE A 208 6.82 23.47 1.71
C ILE A 208 6.33 22.08 2.13
N GLY A 209 7.02 21.42 3.06
CA GLY A 209 6.59 20.13 3.59
C GLY A 209 5.22 20.19 4.27
N THR A 210 4.95 21.25 5.03
CA THR A 210 3.65 21.48 5.66
C THR A 210 2.54 21.71 4.63
N ILE A 211 2.78 22.52 3.60
CA ILE A 211 1.82 22.73 2.51
C ILE A 211 1.50 21.40 1.82
N ILE A 212 2.53 20.61 1.48
CA ILE A 212 2.37 19.29 0.88
C ILE A 212 1.56 18.35 1.78
N PHE A 213 1.83 18.36 3.09
CA PHE A 213 1.04 17.59 4.06
C PHE A 213 -0.43 18.02 4.06
N MET A 214 -0.70 19.33 4.12
CA MET A 214 -2.06 19.87 4.15
C MET A 214 -2.84 19.51 2.89
N ILE A 215 -2.23 19.61 1.70
CA ILE A 215 -2.86 19.21 0.44
C ILE A 215 -3.25 17.72 0.47
N ASN A 216 -2.30 16.85 0.81
CA ASN A 216 -2.53 15.41 0.84
C ASN A 216 -3.57 15.00 1.91
N PHE A 217 -3.51 15.62 3.08
CA PHE A 217 -4.45 15.35 4.17
C PHE A 217 -5.85 15.86 3.84
N PHE A 218 -5.96 17.06 3.26
CA PHE A 218 -7.23 17.61 2.81
C PHE A 218 -7.86 16.75 1.71
N ALA A 219 -7.07 16.25 0.75
CA ALA A 219 -7.56 15.32 -0.26
C ALA A 219 -8.15 14.04 0.36
N LEU A 220 -7.52 13.48 1.40
CA LEU A 220 -8.05 12.31 2.13
C LEU A 220 -9.42 12.61 2.77
N LEU A 221 -9.59 13.78 3.38
CA LEU A 221 -10.85 14.19 4.01
C LEU A 221 -11.94 14.53 3.00
N TYR A 222 -11.58 15.22 1.91
CA TYR A 222 -12.54 15.78 0.97
C TYR A 222 -12.91 14.80 -0.16
N ALA A 223 -11.90 14.23 -0.83
CA ALA A 223 -12.09 13.35 -1.99
C ALA A 223 -12.02 11.85 -1.64
N GLY A 224 -11.08 11.44 -0.77
CA GLY A 224 -10.89 10.02 -0.44
C GLY A 224 -11.97 9.42 0.47
N GLN A 225 -12.40 10.18 1.48
CA GLN A 225 -13.48 9.88 2.43
C GLN A 225 -13.44 8.46 3.03
N THR A 226 -12.25 7.90 3.22
CA THR A 226 -12.08 6.54 3.75
C THR A 226 -11.66 6.60 5.21
N ARG A 227 -12.62 6.37 6.12
CA ARG A 227 -12.45 6.50 7.59
C ARG A 227 -11.18 5.84 8.12
N MET A 228 -10.96 4.57 7.77
CA MET A 228 -9.79 3.82 8.24
C MET A 228 -8.45 4.34 7.70
N GLN A 229 -8.42 4.95 6.51
CA GLN A 229 -7.21 5.61 6.02
C GLN A 229 -6.90 6.86 6.85
N ILE A 230 -7.93 7.66 7.18
CA ILE A 230 -7.76 8.86 8.01
C ILE A 230 -7.21 8.48 9.40
N ILE A 231 -7.81 7.47 10.05
CA ILE A 231 -7.34 6.97 11.35
C ILE A 231 -5.88 6.51 11.27
N ALA A 232 -5.54 5.71 10.25
CA ALA A 232 -4.17 5.25 10.07
C ALA A 232 -3.18 6.40 9.86
N VAL A 233 -3.50 7.39 9.01
CA VAL A 233 -2.65 8.59 8.82
C VAL A 233 -2.45 9.31 10.14
N VAL A 234 -3.51 9.51 10.92
CA VAL A 234 -3.43 10.22 12.21
C VAL A 234 -2.53 9.46 13.19
N LEU A 235 -2.69 8.15 13.32
CA LEU A 235 -1.80 7.32 14.13
C LEU A 235 -0.34 7.43 13.66
N GLY A 236 -0.10 7.40 12.35
CA GLY A 236 1.23 7.61 11.77
C GLY A 236 1.81 8.98 12.13
N CYS A 237 1.01 10.05 12.03
CA CYS A 237 1.40 11.40 12.40
C CYS A 237 1.77 11.52 13.88
N ILE A 238 0.97 10.90 14.77
CA ILE A 238 1.26 10.83 16.21
C ILE A 238 2.64 10.20 16.44
N VAL A 239 2.93 9.08 15.77
CA VAL A 239 4.22 8.39 15.92
C VAL A 239 5.38 9.22 15.36
N VAL A 240 5.23 9.92 14.23
CA VAL A 240 6.25 10.85 13.71
C VAL A 240 6.56 11.93 14.76
N ILE A 241 5.53 12.58 15.28
CA ILE A 241 5.68 13.62 16.29
C ILE A 241 6.36 13.02 17.54
N MET A 242 5.95 11.81 17.94
CA MET A 242 6.53 11.13 19.09
C MET A 242 8.01 10.75 18.93
N LEU A 243 8.46 10.45 17.72
CA LEU A 243 9.85 10.07 17.49
C LEU A 243 10.79 11.29 17.38
N TYR A 244 10.28 12.43 16.91
CA TYR A 244 11.14 13.52 16.44
C TYR A 244 10.94 14.89 17.11
N THR A 245 9.99 15.03 18.05
CA THR A 245 9.85 16.25 18.86
C THR A 245 10.18 15.98 20.32
N ASN A 246 10.84 16.90 21.02
CA ASN A 246 11.24 16.74 22.44
C ASN A 246 10.63 17.81 23.36
N THR A 247 9.67 18.61 22.89
CA THR A 247 9.09 19.73 23.64
C THR A 247 7.80 19.34 24.37
N PRO A 248 7.43 19.95 25.51
CA PRO A 248 6.15 19.68 26.18
C PRO A 248 4.92 20.07 25.32
N ILE A 249 5.09 21.01 24.38
CA ILE A 249 4.11 21.36 23.33
C ILE A 249 3.76 20.17 22.41
N ARG A 250 4.61 19.14 22.35
CA ARG A 250 4.38 17.88 21.62
C ARG A 250 3.07 17.21 21.99
N SER A 251 2.77 17.10 23.28
CA SER A 251 1.56 16.46 23.78
C SER A 251 0.33 17.31 23.46
N LEU A 252 0.45 18.63 23.53
CA LEU A 252 -0.62 19.58 23.19
C LEU A 252 -0.95 19.54 21.69
N ILE A 253 0.03 19.59 20.80
CA ILE A 253 -0.19 19.52 19.34
C ILE A 253 -0.80 18.17 18.95
N VAL A 254 -0.32 17.07 19.54
CA VAL A 254 -0.92 15.73 19.32
C VAL A 254 -2.35 15.67 19.83
N CYS A 255 -2.63 16.23 21.01
CA CYS A 255 -3.99 16.28 21.54
C CYS A 255 -4.90 17.16 20.69
N ILE A 256 -4.47 18.36 20.28
CA ILE A 256 -5.26 19.27 19.42
C ILE A 256 -5.52 18.64 18.05
N PHE A 257 -4.52 18.00 17.46
CA PHE A 257 -4.66 17.33 16.16
C PHE A 257 -5.55 16.08 16.26
N GLY A 258 -5.36 15.26 17.29
CA GLY A 258 -6.22 14.11 17.57
C GLY A 258 -7.67 14.53 17.85
N PHE A 259 -7.86 15.56 18.65
CA PHE A 259 -9.17 16.09 19.02
C PHE A 259 -9.89 16.74 17.84
N SER A 260 -9.18 17.48 16.97
CA SER A 260 -9.77 18.07 15.76
C SER A 260 -10.20 17.00 14.74
N VAL A 261 -9.46 15.90 14.63
CA VAL A 261 -9.90 14.73 13.85
C VAL A 261 -11.13 14.08 14.48
N ILE A 262 -11.16 13.89 15.80
CA ILE A 262 -12.33 13.33 16.49
C ILE A 262 -13.56 14.22 16.28
N ILE A 263 -13.44 15.54 16.45
CA ILE A 263 -14.51 16.51 16.16
C ILE A 263 -14.98 16.39 14.72
N TYR A 264 -14.06 16.33 13.76
CA TYR A 264 -14.42 16.14 12.34
C TYR A 264 -15.18 14.82 12.13
N LEU A 265 -14.72 13.72 12.75
CA LEU A 265 -15.38 12.42 12.66
C LEU A 265 -16.78 12.43 13.30
N VAL A 266 -16.98 13.21 14.37
CA VAL A 266 -18.30 13.42 14.99
C VAL A 266 -19.20 14.23 14.06
N TYR A 267 -18.73 15.41 13.63
CA TYR A 267 -19.53 16.36 12.84
C TYR A 267 -19.91 15.82 11.45
N SER A 268 -19.03 15.02 10.84
CA SER A 268 -19.31 14.37 9.56
C SER A 268 -20.30 13.21 9.65
N GLY A 269 -20.84 12.89 10.83
CA GLY A 269 -21.68 11.70 11.07
C GLY A 269 -20.92 10.39 10.87
N MET A 270 -19.59 10.43 10.79
CA MET A 270 -18.76 9.24 10.55
C MET A 270 -18.62 8.37 11.79
N LEU A 271 -18.60 8.98 12.99
CA LEU A 271 -18.56 8.28 14.28
C LEU A 271 -19.90 7.62 14.61
N SER A 272 -21.03 8.30 14.39
CA SER A 272 -22.36 7.69 14.55
C SER A 272 -22.56 6.53 13.57
N GLY A 273 -22.14 6.67 12.31
CA GLY A 273 -22.14 5.57 11.35
C GLY A 273 -21.02 4.52 11.55
N PHE A 274 -20.14 4.68 12.54
CA PHE A 274 -19.16 3.66 12.96
C PHE A 274 -19.69 2.90 14.18
N PHE A 275 -20.24 3.61 15.18
CA PHE A 275 -20.90 2.99 16.33
C PHE A 275 -22.23 2.32 15.97
N GLY A 276 -22.99 2.86 15.01
CA GLY A 276 -24.18 2.21 14.45
C GLY A 276 -23.90 0.85 13.79
N THR A 277 -22.64 0.58 13.44
CA THR A 277 -22.18 -0.75 12.97
C THR A 277 -22.21 -1.81 14.07
N PHE A 278 -22.27 -1.40 15.34
CA PHE A 278 -22.30 -2.28 16.50
C PHE A 278 -23.68 -2.37 17.15
N SER A 279 -24.66 -1.55 16.75
CA SER A 279 -25.93 -1.38 17.49
C SER A 279 -27.22 -1.69 16.73
N ASP A 280 -27.24 -1.82 15.39
CA ASP A 280 -28.49 -1.99 14.65
C ASP A 280 -28.58 -3.32 13.86
N GLU A 281 -29.60 -4.12 14.17
CA GLU A 281 -30.03 -5.31 13.40
C GLU A 281 -30.71 -4.98 12.05
N SER A 282 -30.77 -3.71 11.66
CA SER A 282 -31.44 -3.28 10.42
C SER A 282 -30.52 -3.35 9.20
N ILE A 283 -31.06 -3.83 8.07
CA ILE A 283 -30.36 -4.14 6.81
C ILE A 283 -29.76 -2.87 6.19
N SER A 284 -28.55 -2.50 6.63
CA SER A 284 -27.73 -1.40 6.16
C SER A 284 -26.38 -1.94 5.67
N ASP A 285 -25.73 -1.28 4.70
CA ASP A 285 -24.41 -1.65 4.13
C ASP A 285 -23.31 -1.88 5.20
N ASN A 286 -23.49 -1.35 6.40
CA ASN A 286 -22.59 -1.57 7.54
C ASN A 286 -22.73 -2.99 8.15
N ASN A 287 -23.91 -3.59 8.13
CA ASN A 287 -24.13 -4.98 8.54
C ASN A 287 -23.47 -5.98 7.58
N ALA A 288 -23.22 -5.57 6.32
CA ALA A 288 -22.51 -6.40 5.36
C ALA A 288 -21.06 -6.67 5.79
N ARG A 289 -20.39 -5.74 6.50
CA ARG A 289 -19.00 -5.92 6.94
C ARG A 289 -18.86 -6.83 8.14
N PHE A 290 -19.71 -6.63 9.15
CA PHE A 290 -19.74 -7.53 10.31
C PHE A 290 -20.21 -8.93 9.90
N GLY A 291 -21.24 -9.02 9.05
CA GLY A 291 -21.69 -10.26 8.42
C GLY A 291 -20.58 -10.94 7.61
N ALA A 292 -19.83 -10.19 6.79
CA ALA A 292 -18.68 -10.71 6.05
C ALA A 292 -17.59 -11.25 6.99
N LEU A 293 -17.28 -10.54 8.07
CA LEU A 293 -16.25 -10.96 9.04
C LEU A 293 -16.65 -12.30 9.66
N THR A 294 -17.88 -12.41 10.14
CA THR A 294 -18.42 -13.65 10.72
C THR A 294 -18.45 -14.78 9.69
N PHE A 295 -18.96 -14.52 8.49
CA PHE A 295 -19.06 -15.50 7.41
C PHE A 295 -17.69 -16.08 7.04
N TYR A 296 -16.70 -15.22 6.78
CA TYR A 296 -15.36 -15.64 6.40
C TYR A 296 -14.61 -16.32 7.53
N TRP A 297 -14.78 -15.85 8.77
CA TRP A 297 -14.17 -16.48 9.94
C TRP A 297 -14.71 -17.89 10.18
N GLN A 298 -16.03 -18.10 10.08
CA GLN A 298 -16.64 -19.42 10.21
C GLN A 298 -16.13 -20.41 9.16
N HIS A 299 -16.01 -19.99 7.90
CA HIS A 299 -15.47 -20.85 6.84
C HIS A 299 -13.99 -21.16 7.05
N PHE A 300 -13.21 -20.20 7.53
CA PHE A 300 -11.82 -20.43 7.91
C PHE A 300 -11.71 -21.47 9.03
N LEU A 301 -12.57 -21.42 10.05
CA LEU A 301 -12.56 -22.41 11.13
C LEU A 301 -12.92 -23.83 10.63
N GLN A 302 -13.78 -23.94 9.61
CA GLN A 302 -14.16 -25.22 9.01
C GLN A 302 -13.07 -25.80 8.10
N ASN A 303 -12.35 -24.96 7.36
CA ASN A 303 -11.25 -25.37 6.48
C ASN A 303 -10.05 -24.41 6.63
N PRO A 304 -9.24 -24.56 7.69
CA PRO A 304 -8.22 -23.56 8.02
C PRO A 304 -7.03 -23.54 7.06
N LEU A 305 -6.71 -24.66 6.40
CA LEU A 305 -5.49 -24.76 5.61
C LEU A 305 -5.48 -23.78 4.42
N ILE A 306 -6.55 -23.78 3.61
CA ILE A 306 -6.69 -22.92 2.41
C ILE A 306 -7.98 -22.09 2.46
N CYS A 307 -8.96 -22.48 3.28
CA CYS A 307 -10.31 -21.92 3.31
C CYS A 307 -10.95 -21.95 1.91
N PHE A 308 -11.12 -20.81 1.26
CA PHE A 308 -11.71 -20.75 -0.08
C PHE A 308 -10.70 -20.95 -1.20
N GLY A 309 -9.44 -20.56 -1.00
CA GLY A 309 -8.51 -20.38 -2.12
C GLY A 309 -8.95 -19.24 -3.06
N PHE A 310 -8.43 -19.25 -4.29
CA PHE A 310 -8.80 -18.28 -5.31
C PHE A 310 -10.11 -18.64 -6.01
N ILE A 311 -11.09 -17.72 -5.91
CA ILE A 311 -12.39 -17.80 -6.57
C ILE A 311 -12.57 -16.57 -7.47
N VAL A 312 -12.79 -16.80 -8.77
CA VAL A 312 -12.97 -15.70 -9.75
C VAL A 312 -14.23 -15.83 -10.59
N ASN A 313 -14.66 -17.05 -10.95
CA ASN A 313 -15.79 -17.23 -11.85
C ASN A 313 -17.11 -16.83 -11.16
N PRO A 314 -17.98 -16.04 -11.83
CA PRO A 314 -19.31 -15.69 -11.34
C PRO A 314 -20.20 -16.88 -10.94
N ILE A 315 -19.96 -18.09 -11.45
CA ILE A 315 -20.70 -19.30 -11.05
C ILE A 315 -20.54 -19.57 -9.54
N TYR A 316 -19.41 -19.18 -8.94
CA TYR A 316 -19.14 -19.32 -7.50
C TYR A 316 -19.36 -18.01 -6.73
N PHE A 317 -20.16 -17.10 -7.27
CA PHE A 317 -20.37 -15.77 -6.71
C PHE A 317 -20.93 -15.80 -5.29
N SER A 318 -21.92 -16.63 -5.00
CA SER A 318 -22.48 -16.78 -3.64
C SER A 318 -21.49 -17.39 -2.65
N LEU A 319 -20.57 -18.23 -3.10
CA LEU A 319 -19.51 -18.78 -2.25
C LEU A 319 -18.50 -17.71 -1.87
N LYS A 320 -18.11 -16.87 -2.84
CA LYS A 320 -17.15 -15.78 -2.64
C LYS A 320 -17.73 -14.62 -1.83
N TYR A 321 -18.96 -14.23 -2.14
CA TYR A 321 -19.59 -13.01 -1.64
C TYR A 321 -20.69 -13.24 -0.61
N GLY A 322 -20.84 -14.49 -0.15
CA GLY A 322 -21.84 -14.89 0.83
C GLY A 322 -23.28 -14.75 0.33
N PRO A 323 -24.27 -14.93 1.24
CA PRO A 323 -25.68 -14.76 0.94
C PRO A 323 -25.93 -13.35 0.39
N PHE A 324 -26.71 -13.24 -0.70
CA PHE A 324 -27.06 -11.99 -1.38
C PHE A 324 -25.89 -11.22 -2.03
N GLY A 325 -24.66 -11.75 -2.04
CA GLY A 325 -23.56 -11.17 -2.82
C GLY A 325 -22.95 -9.89 -2.25
N LYS A 326 -23.01 -9.71 -0.93
CA LYS A 326 -22.63 -8.43 -0.28
C LYS A 326 -21.32 -8.50 0.51
N TYR A 327 -20.73 -9.68 0.69
CA TYR A 327 -19.52 -9.83 1.51
C TYR A 327 -18.30 -9.77 0.63
N TYR A 328 -17.40 -8.81 0.85
CA TYR A 328 -16.20 -8.67 0.04
C TYR A 328 -14.95 -8.90 0.90
N TYR A 329 -14.03 -9.73 0.42
CA TYR A 329 -12.74 -9.96 1.08
C TYR A 329 -11.99 -8.66 1.42
N VAL A 330 -12.10 -7.67 0.54
CA VAL A 330 -11.40 -6.39 0.67
C VAL A 330 -11.92 -5.50 1.79
N ASP A 331 -13.09 -5.81 2.35
CA ASP A 331 -13.72 -5.02 3.43
C ASP A 331 -13.34 -5.48 4.84
N VAL A 332 -12.80 -6.70 4.99
CA VAL A 332 -12.52 -7.34 6.30
C VAL A 332 -11.03 -7.64 6.55
N GLY A 333 -10.14 -6.95 5.81
CA GLY A 333 -8.70 -6.95 6.07
C GLY A 333 -8.08 -8.35 6.16
N VAL A 334 -7.40 -8.64 7.28
CA VAL A 334 -6.72 -9.93 7.52
C VAL A 334 -7.65 -11.13 7.52
N VAL A 335 -8.91 -10.98 7.95
CA VAL A 335 -9.90 -12.07 7.90
C VAL A 335 -10.23 -12.39 6.45
N GLY A 336 -10.32 -11.38 5.59
CA GLY A 336 -10.47 -11.58 4.15
C GLY A 336 -9.28 -12.31 3.52
N LEU A 337 -8.06 -12.00 3.98
CA LEU A 337 -6.85 -12.70 3.52
C LEU A 337 -6.82 -14.16 4.00
N LEU A 338 -7.23 -14.43 5.25
CA LEU A 338 -7.42 -15.78 5.78
C LEU A 338 -8.48 -16.55 5.00
N ALA A 339 -9.56 -15.90 4.58
CA ALA A 339 -10.58 -16.53 3.76
C ALA A 339 -10.01 -16.95 2.39
N GLN A 340 -9.17 -16.11 1.77
CA GLN A 340 -8.58 -16.37 0.47
C GLN A 340 -7.42 -17.38 0.49
N THR A 341 -6.66 -17.43 1.58
CA THR A 341 -5.37 -18.14 1.59
C THR A 341 -5.19 -19.08 2.78
N GLY A 342 -6.14 -19.13 3.71
CA GLY A 342 -6.05 -19.94 4.93
C GLY A 342 -4.80 -19.64 5.75
N LEU A 343 -4.21 -20.68 6.32
CA LEU A 343 -2.97 -20.59 7.11
C LEU A 343 -1.76 -20.05 6.32
N PHE A 344 -1.80 -20.07 4.98
CA PHE A 344 -0.75 -19.44 4.17
C PHE A 344 -0.68 -17.91 4.37
N THR A 345 -1.72 -17.29 4.94
CA THR A 345 -1.68 -15.90 5.45
C THR A 345 -0.49 -15.67 6.38
N ILE A 346 -0.07 -16.68 7.15
CA ILE A 346 1.09 -16.60 8.02
C ILE A 346 2.35 -16.28 7.22
N ILE A 347 2.56 -17.00 6.12
CA ILE A 347 3.71 -16.80 5.24
C ILE A 347 3.54 -15.48 4.49
N ILE A 348 2.37 -15.25 3.86
CA ILE A 348 2.12 -14.12 2.97
C ILE A 348 2.26 -12.79 3.70
N TYR A 349 1.74 -12.68 4.93
CA TYR A 349 1.58 -11.40 5.63
C TYR A 349 2.17 -11.37 7.04
N ILE A 350 1.81 -12.32 7.90
CA ILE A 350 2.13 -12.23 9.35
C ILE A 350 3.64 -12.31 9.58
N TRP A 351 4.33 -13.26 8.95
CA TRP A 351 5.77 -13.45 9.13
C TRP A 351 6.60 -12.23 8.69
N PRO A 352 6.35 -11.60 7.51
CA PRO A 352 6.94 -10.31 7.16
C PRO A 352 6.70 -9.22 8.20
N VAL A 353 5.46 -9.05 8.66
CA VAL A 353 5.13 -8.01 9.65
C VAL A 353 5.85 -8.24 10.97
N ILE A 354 5.94 -9.49 11.44
CA ILE A 354 6.74 -9.85 12.63
C ILE A 354 8.22 -9.55 12.42
N HIS A 355 8.77 -9.90 11.26
CA HIS A 355 10.17 -9.62 10.92
C HIS A 355 10.45 -8.11 10.95
N TRP A 356 9.58 -7.29 10.34
CA TRP A 356 9.67 -5.83 10.39
C TRP A 356 9.53 -5.28 11.81
N GLY A 357 8.67 -5.87 12.64
CA GLY A 357 8.57 -5.55 14.07
C GLY A 357 9.89 -5.72 14.81
N LYS A 358 10.63 -6.82 14.55
CA LYS A 358 11.96 -7.05 15.13
C LYS A 358 12.97 -5.98 14.70
N GLU A 359 12.94 -5.57 13.44
CA GLU A 359 13.81 -4.49 12.94
C GLU A 359 13.45 -3.14 13.57
N CYS A 360 12.16 -2.83 13.71
CA CYS A 360 11.69 -1.62 14.41
C CYS A 360 12.12 -1.58 15.88
N ILE A 361 12.13 -2.71 16.58
CA ILE A 361 12.65 -2.78 17.95
C ILE A 361 14.14 -2.42 17.99
N ASN A 362 14.95 -2.90 17.03
CA ASN A 362 16.37 -2.53 16.91
C ASN A 362 16.55 -1.02 16.66
N ILE A 363 15.71 -0.44 15.79
CA ILE A 363 15.70 1.01 15.51
C ILE A 363 15.37 1.80 16.78
N LEU A 364 14.38 1.38 17.56
CA LEU A 364 13.98 2.08 18.77
C LEU A 364 15.05 1.99 19.87
N LYS A 365 15.75 0.86 20.00
CA LYS A 365 16.79 0.68 21.03
C LYS A 365 18.03 1.56 20.82
N ASN A 366 18.34 1.96 19.58
CA ASN A 366 19.55 2.73 19.27
C ASN A 366 19.20 4.14 18.77
N LYS A 367 19.69 5.19 19.45
CA LYS A 367 19.40 6.59 19.11
C LYS A 367 19.86 6.99 17.71
N VAL A 368 21.00 6.48 17.24
CA VAL A 368 21.54 6.76 15.89
C VAL A 368 20.60 6.17 14.83
N TYR A 369 20.17 4.92 15.00
CA TYR A 369 19.23 4.27 14.08
C TYR A 369 17.84 4.89 14.15
N ARG A 370 17.36 5.28 15.34
CA ARG A 370 16.10 6.01 15.50
C ARG A 370 16.08 7.30 14.68
N ASN A 371 17.16 8.07 14.72
CA ASN A 371 17.24 9.31 13.96
C ASN A 371 17.23 9.07 12.44
N LYS A 372 17.96 8.06 11.96
CA LYS A 372 18.13 7.78 10.53
C LYS A 372 16.97 6.99 9.89
N TYR A 373 16.41 6.04 10.63
CA TYR A 373 15.46 5.03 10.15
C TYR A 373 14.12 5.00 10.92
N GLY A 374 13.87 5.93 11.85
CA GLY A 374 12.63 5.95 12.63
C GLY A 374 11.34 6.03 11.80
N PHE A 375 11.40 6.51 10.55
CA PHE A 375 10.26 6.43 9.63
C PHE A 375 9.79 4.98 9.35
N LEU A 376 10.66 3.98 9.45
CA LEU A 376 10.25 2.58 9.31
C LEU A 376 9.27 2.17 10.43
N VAL A 377 9.47 2.66 11.66
CA VAL A 377 8.52 2.44 12.78
C VAL A 377 7.14 3.01 12.43
N VAL A 378 7.10 4.19 11.81
CA VAL A 378 5.86 4.81 11.35
C VAL A 378 5.18 3.95 10.27
N LEU A 379 5.96 3.41 9.32
CA LEU A 379 5.43 2.50 8.29
C LEU A 379 4.84 1.23 8.90
N LEU A 380 5.48 0.64 9.92
CA LEU A 380 4.93 -0.53 10.63
C LEU A 380 3.59 -0.21 11.28
N VAL A 381 3.50 0.93 11.97
CA VAL A 381 2.26 1.37 12.63
C VAL A 381 1.14 1.55 11.62
N LEU A 382 1.44 2.13 10.44
CA LEU A 382 0.47 2.24 9.36
C LEU A 382 -0.03 0.86 8.88
N VAL A 383 0.88 -0.10 8.68
CA VAL A 383 0.53 -1.47 8.26
C VAL A 383 -0.35 -2.16 9.30
N ILE A 384 -0.03 -2.03 10.58
CA ILE A 384 -0.80 -2.62 11.68
C ILE A 384 -2.18 -1.95 11.77
N ALA A 385 -2.23 -0.62 11.74
CA ALA A 385 -3.48 0.16 11.83
C ALA A 385 -4.46 -0.17 10.71
N THR A 386 -3.96 -0.49 9.50
CA THR A 386 -4.83 -0.86 8.37
C THR A 386 -5.15 -2.35 8.30
N THR A 387 -4.48 -3.21 9.07
CA THR A 387 -4.67 -4.68 9.04
C THR A 387 -6.14 -5.12 9.15
N PRO A 388 -6.98 -4.55 10.04
CA PRO A 388 -8.34 -5.06 10.25
C PRO A 388 -9.28 -4.85 9.05
N THR A 389 -9.01 -3.88 8.19
CA THR A 389 -9.95 -3.49 7.12
C THR A 389 -9.29 -3.18 5.78
N LEU A 390 -8.16 -2.49 5.77
CA LEU A 390 -7.48 -1.98 4.57
C LEU A 390 -6.10 -2.61 4.43
N ILE A 391 -6.03 -3.93 4.55
CA ILE A 391 -4.77 -4.67 4.46
C ILE A 391 -4.05 -4.33 3.15
N ILE A 392 -2.74 -4.16 3.26
CA ILE A 392 -1.88 -3.65 2.17
C ILE A 392 -1.65 -4.68 1.05
N THR A 393 -1.98 -5.96 1.29
CA THR A 393 -1.86 -7.03 0.29
C THR A 393 -3.02 -7.07 -0.70
N ASN A 394 -4.10 -6.30 -0.47
CA ASN A 394 -5.23 -6.24 -1.39
C ASN A 394 -4.86 -5.52 -2.70
N SER A 395 -5.49 -5.89 -3.82
CA SER A 395 -5.24 -5.37 -5.17
C SER A 395 -5.05 -3.86 -5.25
N GLY A 396 -5.95 -3.05 -4.67
CA GLY A 396 -5.85 -1.59 -4.72
C GLY A 396 -4.73 -0.97 -3.87
N ARG A 397 -3.94 -1.76 -3.13
CA ARG A 397 -2.87 -1.31 -2.21
C ARG A 397 -1.56 -2.08 -2.35
N SER A 398 -1.58 -3.17 -3.13
CA SER A 398 -0.47 -4.12 -3.26
C SER A 398 0.81 -3.48 -3.81
N PHE A 399 0.73 -2.33 -4.51
CA PHE A 399 1.90 -1.55 -4.93
C PHE A 399 2.91 -1.28 -3.81
N MET A 400 2.39 -0.96 -2.62
CA MET A 400 3.23 -0.54 -1.51
C MET A 400 3.91 -1.73 -0.83
N TRP A 401 3.41 -2.94 -1.06
CA TRP A 401 3.99 -4.16 -0.51
C TRP A 401 5.47 -4.36 -0.92
N PRO A 402 5.85 -4.36 -2.21
CA PRO A 402 7.25 -4.44 -2.60
C PRO A 402 8.10 -3.26 -2.12
N VAL A 403 7.53 -2.05 -2.02
CA VAL A 403 8.25 -0.86 -1.48
C VAL A 403 8.62 -1.08 -0.02
N LEU A 404 7.70 -1.61 0.79
CA LEU A 404 7.97 -1.93 2.20
C LEU A 404 9.03 -3.01 2.34
N PHE A 405 8.89 -4.13 1.60
CA PHE A 405 9.90 -5.18 1.57
C PHE A 405 11.30 -4.65 1.26
N ALA A 406 11.43 -3.86 0.20
CA ALA A 406 12.70 -3.26 -0.19
C ALA A 406 13.27 -2.33 0.89
N THR A 407 12.42 -1.54 1.53
CA THR A 407 12.84 -0.56 2.55
C THR A 407 13.36 -1.25 3.81
N TYR A 408 12.66 -2.28 4.31
CA TYR A 408 13.09 -3.03 5.48
C TYR A 408 14.33 -3.88 5.19
N GLU A 409 14.40 -4.51 4.02
CA GLU A 409 15.59 -5.27 3.62
C GLU A 409 16.81 -4.34 3.47
N PHE A 410 16.62 -3.15 2.89
CA PHE A 410 17.68 -2.15 2.80
C PHE A 410 18.24 -1.79 4.18
N PHE A 411 17.37 -1.59 5.18
CA PHE A 411 17.80 -1.36 6.56
C PHE A 411 18.53 -2.58 7.16
N SER A 412 17.98 -3.79 7.01
CA SER A 412 18.59 -5.01 7.56
C SER A 412 19.98 -5.27 6.97
N ILE A 413 20.15 -5.04 5.66
CA ILE A 413 21.47 -5.12 5.01
C ILE A 413 22.45 -4.11 5.61
N ARG A 414 22.04 -2.85 5.80
CA ARG A 414 22.89 -1.82 6.43
C ARG A 414 23.25 -2.15 7.87
N LEU A 415 22.29 -2.63 8.65
CA LEU A 415 22.52 -3.06 10.03
C LEU A 415 23.55 -4.19 10.11
N ASN A 416 23.49 -5.15 9.18
CA ASN A 416 24.44 -6.26 9.11
C ASN A 416 25.81 -5.87 8.54
N GLU A 417 25.89 -4.81 7.72
CA GLU A 417 27.15 -4.19 7.29
C GLU A 417 27.82 -3.49 8.48
N ASP A 418 27.08 -2.65 9.21
CA ASP A 418 27.59 -1.94 10.39
C ASP A 418 28.11 -2.91 11.47
N ARG A 419 27.35 -3.97 11.79
CA ARG A 419 27.77 -5.00 12.76
C ARG A 419 29.06 -5.70 12.35
N ARG A 420 29.25 -5.96 11.05
CA ARG A 420 30.47 -6.60 10.53
C ARG A 420 31.68 -5.66 10.60
N ASN A 421 31.49 -4.37 10.32
CA ASN A 421 32.57 -3.39 10.45
C ASN A 421 33.06 -3.28 11.90
N ILE A 422 32.14 -3.26 12.87
CA ILE A 422 32.48 -3.25 14.31
C ILE A 422 33.25 -4.51 14.71
N LEU A 423 32.83 -5.70 14.28
CA LEU A 423 33.52 -6.96 14.59
C LEU A 423 34.91 -7.05 13.95
N ASN A 424 35.11 -6.38 12.82
CA ASN A 424 36.38 -6.35 12.09
C ASN A 424 37.31 -5.20 12.53
N GLY A 425 36.93 -4.40 13.53
CA GLY A 425 37.77 -3.34 14.09
C GLY A 425 37.94 -2.09 13.20
N ASN A 426 37.00 -1.84 12.27
CA ASN A 426 36.98 -0.66 11.39
C ASN A 426 36.05 0.44 11.89
#